data_AF-A0AAD4D291-F1
#
_entry.id   AF-A0AAD4D291-F1
#
_cell.length_a   1.000
_cell.length_b   1.000
_cell.length_c   1.000
_cell.angle_alpha   90.00
_cell.angle_beta   90.00
_cell.angle_gamma   90.00
#
_symmetry.space_group_name_H-M   'P 1'
#
loop_
_entity.id
_entity.type
_entity.pdbx_description
1 polymer ?
#
loop_
_entity_poly.entity_id
_entity_poly.type
_entity_poly.pdbx_seq_one_letter_code
_entity_poly.pdbx_strand_id
1 'polypeptide(L)'
;MFRLSALSTRQAVQRLAVQARHQSTSSAAAVSSMNAKNMSIAAAGVATVSALAYMSMETVDANMAADGLHAPVYPWDHKKNLATFDHAAIRRGYQVYKEVCAACHSLDRIAWRNLIGVSHTEAEVKTMAEEFEYTDGPND
;
A
#
# COMPACT_ATOMS: atom_id res chain seq x y z
N MET A 1 40.70 -28.65 23.49
CA MET A 1 41.23 -27.91 22.32
C MET A 1 40.06 -27.55 21.39
N PHE A 2 40.19 -26.51 20.57
CA PHE A 2 39.19 -25.92 19.63
C PHE A 2 38.57 -24.58 20.07
N ARG A 3 39.40 -23.54 20.04
CA ARG A 3 39.01 -22.17 19.65
C ARG A 3 39.85 -21.83 18.42
N LEU A 4 39.26 -21.72 17.22
CA LEU A 4 39.85 -21.07 16.03
C LEU A 4 38.92 -21.24 14.81
N SER A 5 38.08 -20.24 14.51
CA SER A 5 37.44 -20.12 13.18
C SER A 5 36.82 -18.76 12.85
N ALA A 6 37.15 -17.68 13.57
CA ALA A 6 36.55 -16.35 13.36
C ALA A 6 37.35 -15.37 12.48
N LEU A 7 38.45 -15.80 11.83
CA LEU A 7 39.29 -14.90 11.01
C LEU A 7 39.14 -15.04 9.48
N SER A 8 38.51 -16.11 8.97
CA SER A 8 38.47 -16.36 7.52
C SER A 8 37.42 -15.52 6.77
N THR A 9 36.29 -15.20 7.40
CA THR A 9 35.17 -14.51 6.74
C THR A 9 35.41 -13.01 6.53
N ARG A 10 36.28 -12.36 7.32
CA ARG A 10 36.60 -10.94 7.16
C ARG A 10 37.46 -10.65 5.93
N GLN A 11 38.35 -11.57 5.53
CA GLN A 11 39.20 -11.40 4.34
C GLN A 11 38.42 -11.55 3.02
N ALA A 12 37.37 -12.38 2.99
CA ALA A 12 36.54 -12.55 1.80
C ALA A 12 35.72 -11.28 1.47
N VAL A 13 35.19 -10.60 2.49
CA VAL A 13 34.41 -9.36 2.32
C VAL A 13 35.28 -8.19 1.87
N GLN A 14 36.54 -8.12 2.33
CA GLN A 14 37.47 -7.06 1.92
C GLN A 14 37.92 -7.17 0.46
N ARG A 15 38.02 -8.38 -0.11
CA ARG A 15 38.40 -8.57 -1.52
C ARG A 15 37.27 -8.23 -2.50
N LEU A 16 36.01 -8.48 -2.13
CA LEU A 16 34.84 -8.14 -2.95
C LEU A 16 34.62 -6.62 -3.07
N ALA A 17 34.90 -5.85 -2.02
CA ALA A 17 34.74 -4.39 -2.03
C ALA A 17 35.79 -3.64 -2.89
N VAL A 18 36.92 -4.28 -3.21
CA VAL A 18 37.97 -3.69 -4.07
C VAL A 18 37.66 -3.91 -5.56
N GLN A 19 36.91 -4.97 -5.92
CA GLN A 19 36.56 -5.26 -7.32
C GLN A 19 35.38 -4.43 -7.85
N ALA A 20 34.61 -3.77 -7.00
CA ALA A 20 33.42 -3.01 -7.39
C ALA A 20 33.69 -1.57 -7.88
N ARG A 21 34.94 -1.20 -8.22
CA ARG A 21 35.30 0.18 -8.63
C ARG A 21 35.89 0.33 -10.03
N HIS A 22 35.87 -0.71 -10.87
CA HIS A 22 36.35 -0.59 -12.26
C HIS A 22 35.41 -1.27 -13.27
N GLN A 23 34.11 -0.95 -13.23
CA GLN A 23 33.35 -0.89 -14.48
C GLN A 23 33.37 0.54 -15.03
N SER A 24 34.58 1.07 -15.22
CA SER A 24 34.81 2.22 -16.08
C SER A 24 34.63 1.73 -17.52
N THR A 25 33.52 2.10 -18.14
CA THR A 25 33.37 2.30 -19.58
C THR A 25 34.49 1.69 -20.45
N SER A 26 34.46 0.38 -20.69
CA SER A 26 35.33 -0.25 -21.70
C SER A 26 34.93 0.13 -23.14
N SER A 27 34.04 1.11 -23.30
CA SER A 27 33.73 1.72 -24.59
C SER A 27 34.95 2.40 -25.20
N ALA A 28 35.83 3.03 -24.42
CA ALA A 28 36.97 3.79 -24.99
C ALA A 28 38.05 2.91 -25.63
N ALA A 29 38.33 1.72 -25.08
CA ALA A 29 39.38 0.83 -25.60
C ALA A 29 38.96 0.10 -26.89
N ALA A 30 37.66 -0.16 -27.08
CA ALA A 30 37.14 -0.83 -28.27
C ALA A 30 37.07 0.11 -29.50
N VAL A 31 36.91 1.43 -29.32
CA VAL A 31 36.85 2.40 -30.44
C VAL A 31 38.23 2.72 -31.03
N SER A 32 39.31 2.57 -30.26
CA SER A 32 40.66 3.02 -30.67
C SER A 32 41.30 2.17 -31.79
N SER A 33 40.74 1.00 -32.12
CA SER A 33 41.29 0.04 -33.10
C SER A 33 40.45 -0.10 -34.39
N MET A 34 39.39 0.72 -34.55
CA MET A 34 38.49 0.63 -35.71
C MET A 34 38.86 1.67 -36.78
N ASN A 35 39.04 1.23 -38.03
CA ASN A 35 39.20 2.13 -39.18
C ASN A 35 37.96 3.04 -39.32
N ALA A 36 38.15 4.30 -39.75
CA ALA A 36 37.12 5.34 -39.81
C ALA A 36 35.81 4.90 -40.51
N LYS A 37 35.90 4.01 -41.50
CA LYS A 37 34.74 3.41 -42.19
C LYS A 37 33.93 2.50 -41.25
N ASN A 38 34.59 1.62 -40.50
CA ASN A 38 33.95 0.70 -39.56
C ASN A 38 33.41 1.45 -38.33
N MET A 39 34.08 2.53 -37.93
CA MET A 39 33.61 3.43 -36.88
C MET A 39 32.30 4.13 -37.27
N SER A 40 32.18 4.60 -38.51
CA SER A 40 30.96 5.26 -39.00
C SER A 40 29.74 4.32 -39.03
N ILE A 41 29.94 3.06 -39.42
CA ILE A 41 28.87 2.05 -39.45
C ILE A 41 28.46 1.66 -38.02
N ALA A 42 29.42 1.48 -37.12
CA ALA A 42 29.13 1.20 -35.71
C ALA A 42 28.39 2.35 -35.03
N ALA A 43 28.79 3.60 -35.30
CA ALA A 43 28.12 4.79 -34.77
C ALA A 43 26.68 4.90 -35.31
N ALA A 44 26.47 4.66 -36.60
CA ALA A 44 25.13 4.65 -37.20
C ALA A 44 24.26 3.51 -36.65
N GLY A 45 24.82 2.32 -36.45
CA GLY A 45 24.12 1.18 -35.85
C GLY A 45 23.69 1.47 -34.40
N VAL A 46 24.57 2.04 -33.59
CA VAL A 46 24.23 2.43 -32.21
C VAL A 46 23.16 3.53 -32.21
N ALA A 47 23.32 4.56 -33.03
CA ALA A 47 22.36 5.67 -33.09
C ALA A 47 20.96 5.21 -33.53
N THR A 48 20.87 4.32 -34.52
CA THR A 48 19.59 3.78 -35.02
C THR A 48 18.92 2.87 -34.00
N VAL A 49 19.66 1.98 -33.33
CA VAL A 49 19.11 1.12 -32.26
C VAL A 49 18.64 1.96 -31.07
N SER A 50 19.41 2.96 -30.66
CA SER A 50 18.99 3.87 -29.58
C SER A 50 17.75 4.66 -29.97
N ALA A 51 17.68 5.22 -31.18
CA ALA A 51 16.50 5.94 -31.65
C ALA A 51 15.24 5.05 -31.68
N LEU A 52 15.37 3.81 -32.17
CA LEU A 52 14.26 2.85 -32.14
C LEU A 52 13.86 2.46 -30.72
N ALA A 53 14.82 2.31 -29.80
CA ALA A 53 14.54 2.06 -28.39
C ALA A 53 13.80 3.23 -27.76
N TYR A 54 14.22 4.47 -28.00
CA TYR A 54 13.53 5.67 -27.50
C TYR A 54 12.11 5.79 -28.05
N MET A 55 11.89 5.44 -29.33
CA MET A 55 10.55 5.46 -29.94
C MET A 55 9.64 4.31 -29.48
N SER A 56 10.20 3.27 -28.88
CA SER A 56 9.45 2.12 -28.33
C SER A 56 9.28 2.18 -26.81
N MET A 57 9.68 3.27 -26.16
CA MET A 57 9.37 3.49 -24.74
C MET A 57 7.93 3.98 -24.60
N GLU A 58 7.10 3.18 -23.92
CA GLU A 58 5.77 3.62 -23.48
C GLU A 58 5.93 4.70 -22.39
N THR A 59 5.02 5.67 -22.38
CA THR A 59 4.99 6.73 -21.37
C THR A 59 4.58 6.14 -20.04
N VAL A 60 5.50 6.10 -19.07
CA VAL A 60 5.19 5.77 -17.68
C VAL A 60 4.55 6.99 -17.00
N ASP A 61 3.29 6.86 -16.60
CA ASP A 61 2.59 7.86 -15.82
C ASP A 61 2.77 7.54 -14.33
N ALA A 62 3.48 8.41 -13.61
CA ALA A 62 3.70 8.27 -12.17
C ALA A 62 2.61 8.98 -11.34
N ASN A 63 1.47 9.34 -11.93
CA ASN A 63 0.37 9.90 -11.15
C ASN A 63 -0.21 8.82 -10.24
N MET A 64 -0.10 9.06 -8.93
CA MET A 64 -0.78 8.26 -7.89
C MET A 64 -2.08 8.91 -7.45
N ALA A 65 -2.56 9.89 -8.22
CA ALA A 65 -3.78 10.61 -7.93
C ALA A 65 -5.01 9.73 -8.15
N ALA A 66 -5.00 8.89 -9.20
CA ALA A 66 -6.06 7.94 -9.45
C ALA A 66 -6.11 6.80 -8.41
N ASP A 67 -4.94 6.35 -7.95
CA ASP A 67 -4.83 5.23 -7.00
C ASP A 67 -5.11 5.63 -5.55
N GLY A 68 -5.01 6.93 -5.24
CA GLY A 68 -5.18 7.47 -3.91
C GLY A 68 -4.00 7.13 -2.97
N LEU A 69 -3.91 7.86 -1.86
CA LEU A 69 -2.84 7.62 -0.89
C LEU A 69 -3.18 6.38 -0.05
N HIS A 70 -2.26 5.42 0.00
CA HIS A 70 -2.40 4.25 0.87
C HIS A 70 -2.61 4.66 2.34
N ALA A 71 -3.69 4.16 2.95
CA ALA A 71 -3.97 4.39 4.36
C ALA A 71 -2.91 3.71 5.24
N PRO A 72 -2.44 4.37 6.31
CA PRO A 72 -1.49 3.77 7.24
C PRO A 72 -2.16 2.66 8.07
N VAL A 73 -1.34 1.75 8.61
CA VAL A 73 -1.83 0.65 9.45
C VAL A 73 -1.96 1.11 10.89
N TYR A 74 -3.19 1.42 11.31
CA TYR A 74 -3.48 1.73 12.71
C TYR A 74 -3.56 0.46 13.58
N PRO A 75 -3.08 0.53 14.84
CA PRO A 75 -3.06 -0.59 15.78
C PRO A 75 -4.40 -0.74 16.53
N TRP A 76 -5.48 -1.04 15.81
CA TRP A 76 -6.80 -1.27 16.43
C TRP A 76 -6.78 -2.51 17.35
N ASP A 77 -7.48 -2.45 18.48
CA ASP A 77 -7.47 -3.54 19.46
C ASP A 77 -8.00 -4.86 18.91
N HIS A 78 -9.06 -4.81 18.10
CA HIS A 78 -9.72 -5.97 17.49
C HIS A 78 -8.96 -6.61 16.31
N LYS A 79 -7.74 -6.13 15.99
CA LYS A 79 -6.88 -6.77 14.96
C LYS A 79 -6.07 -7.96 15.50
N LYS A 80 -5.98 -8.14 16.81
CA LYS A 80 -5.22 -9.25 17.41
C LYS A 80 -6.02 -10.55 17.25
N ASN A 81 -5.35 -11.68 16.99
CA ASN A 81 -5.99 -12.96 16.63
C ASN A 81 -7.14 -13.44 17.54
N LEU A 82 -7.14 -13.05 18.80
CA LEU A 82 -8.15 -13.43 19.81
C LEU A 82 -8.82 -12.21 20.47
N ALA A 83 -8.59 -11.00 19.96
CA ALA A 83 -9.26 -9.81 20.49
C ALA A 83 -10.68 -9.70 19.92
N THR A 84 -11.61 -9.25 20.76
CA THR A 84 -12.96 -8.89 20.36
C THR A 84 -13.09 -7.37 20.18
N PHE A 85 -14.25 -6.90 19.75
CA PHE A 85 -14.55 -5.49 19.68
C PHE A 85 -14.65 -4.86 21.08
N ASP A 86 -14.19 -3.61 21.21
CA ASP A 86 -14.49 -2.79 22.38
C ASP A 86 -15.95 -2.29 22.27
N HIS A 87 -16.85 -2.95 23.00
CA HIS A 87 -18.27 -2.60 23.02
C HIS A 87 -18.54 -1.18 23.56
N ALA A 88 -17.66 -0.64 24.41
CA ALA A 88 -17.78 0.76 24.84
C ALA A 88 -17.43 1.72 23.70
N ALA A 89 -16.45 1.39 22.86
CA ALA A 89 -16.18 2.14 21.63
C ALA A 89 -17.32 2.04 20.63
N ILE A 90 -17.97 0.86 20.48
CA ILE A 90 -19.16 0.73 19.63
C ILE A 90 -20.28 1.67 20.11
N ARG A 91 -20.54 1.72 21.43
CA ARG A 91 -21.56 2.62 22.00
C ARG A 91 -21.26 4.09 21.70
N ARG A 92 -20.02 4.54 21.91
CA ARG A 92 -19.60 5.92 21.57
C ARG A 92 -19.66 6.18 20.06
N GLY A 93 -19.29 5.21 19.24
CA GLY A 93 -19.36 5.30 17.78
C GLY A 93 -20.78 5.42 17.25
N TYR A 94 -21.73 4.71 17.86
CA TYR A 94 -23.15 4.86 17.54
C TYR A 94 -23.67 6.27 17.86
N GLN A 95 -23.23 6.85 18.99
CA GLN A 95 -23.57 8.24 19.32
C GLN A 95 -23.07 9.21 18.25
N VAL A 96 -21.82 9.06 17.79
CA VAL A 96 -21.27 9.87 16.68
C VAL A 96 -22.08 9.68 15.39
N TYR A 97 -22.47 8.44 15.06
CA TYR A 97 -23.32 8.17 13.90
C TYR A 97 -24.66 8.91 14.03
N LYS A 98 -25.34 8.78 15.18
CA LYS A 98 -26.64 9.42 15.45
C LYS A 98 -26.56 10.95 15.37
N GLU A 99 -25.52 11.55 15.96
CA GLU A 99 -25.40 13.01 16.11
C GLU A 99 -24.80 13.70 14.87
N VAL A 100 -24.00 13.01 14.06
CA VAL A 100 -23.25 13.64 12.94
C VAL A 100 -23.61 13.03 11.59
N CYS A 101 -23.64 11.70 11.48
CA CYS A 101 -23.69 11.02 10.19
C CYS A 101 -25.11 10.75 9.69
N ALA A 102 -26.05 10.51 10.61
CA ALA A 102 -27.42 10.12 10.30
C ALA A 102 -28.21 11.18 9.51
N ALA A 103 -27.74 12.43 9.52
CA ALA A 103 -28.31 13.50 8.70
C ALA A 103 -28.11 13.28 7.19
N CYS A 104 -27.05 12.57 6.79
CA CYS A 104 -26.68 12.38 5.38
C CYS A 104 -26.55 10.90 4.95
N HIS A 105 -26.31 9.98 5.88
CA HIS A 105 -26.03 8.57 5.59
C HIS A 105 -27.03 7.63 6.26
N SER A 106 -27.66 6.76 5.46
CA SER A 106 -28.53 5.69 5.95
C SER A 106 -27.71 4.52 6.54
N LEU A 107 -28.39 3.67 7.31
CA LEU A 107 -27.83 2.45 7.90
C LEU A 107 -28.84 1.30 7.80
N ASP A 108 -29.40 1.10 6.60
CA ASP A 108 -30.59 0.26 6.37
C ASP A 108 -30.40 -1.24 6.66
N ARG A 109 -29.14 -1.69 6.81
CA ARG A 109 -28.80 -3.09 7.08
C ARG A 109 -28.61 -3.40 8.57
N ILE A 110 -28.74 -2.41 9.44
CA ILE A 110 -28.63 -2.57 10.89
C ILE A 110 -30.01 -2.28 11.50
N ALA A 111 -30.68 -3.32 11.99
CA ALA A 111 -31.94 -3.17 12.70
C ALA A 111 -31.70 -2.82 14.16
N TRP A 112 -32.68 -2.19 14.82
CA TRP A 112 -32.63 -1.86 16.24
C TRP A 112 -32.22 -3.03 17.14
N ARG A 113 -32.75 -4.23 16.86
CA ARG A 113 -32.42 -5.47 17.58
C ARG A 113 -30.94 -5.85 17.54
N ASN A 114 -30.16 -5.35 16.58
CA ASN A 114 -28.72 -5.64 16.49
C ASN A 114 -27.90 -4.92 17.56
N LEU A 115 -28.44 -3.85 18.18
CA LEU A 115 -27.74 -3.09 19.22
C LEU A 115 -27.91 -3.72 20.61
N ILE A 116 -28.96 -4.53 20.81
CA ILE A 116 -29.33 -5.13 22.10
C ILE A 116 -28.27 -6.15 22.52
N GLY A 117 -27.71 -5.96 23.71
CA GLY A 117 -26.66 -6.83 24.24
C GLY A 117 -25.29 -6.65 23.55
N VAL A 118 -25.20 -5.75 22.57
CA VAL A 118 -23.95 -5.36 21.92
C VAL A 118 -23.50 -4.01 22.48
N SER A 119 -24.24 -2.94 22.24
CA SER A 119 -23.87 -1.59 22.69
C SER A 119 -24.88 -0.96 23.64
N HIS A 120 -26.11 -1.47 23.65
CA HIS A 120 -27.23 -0.94 24.41
C HIS A 120 -28.06 -2.06 25.06
N THR A 121 -28.80 -1.70 26.10
CA THR A 121 -29.82 -2.59 26.67
C THR A 121 -31.10 -2.57 25.83
N GLU A 122 -31.97 -3.55 26.01
CA GLU A 122 -33.26 -3.60 25.32
C GLU A 122 -34.11 -2.36 25.60
N ALA A 123 -34.17 -1.92 26.87
CA ALA A 123 -34.93 -0.74 27.26
C ALA A 123 -34.41 0.52 26.56
N GLU A 124 -33.09 0.72 26.51
CA GLU A 124 -32.47 1.85 25.80
C GLU A 124 -32.78 1.83 24.30
N VAL A 125 -32.64 0.67 23.65
CA VAL A 125 -32.92 0.53 22.22
C VAL A 125 -34.38 0.81 21.92
N LYS A 126 -35.30 0.34 22.77
CA LYS A 126 -36.72 0.59 22.61
C LYS A 126 -37.05 2.08 22.70
N THR A 127 -36.52 2.78 23.70
CA THR A 127 -36.69 4.24 23.83
C THR A 127 -36.12 4.97 22.61
N MET A 128 -34.95 4.57 22.10
CA MET A 128 -34.39 5.19 20.89
C MET A 128 -35.21 4.91 19.62
N ALA A 129 -35.77 3.71 19.48
CA ALA A 129 -36.59 3.36 18.33
C ALA A 129 -37.93 4.12 18.33
N GLU A 130 -38.48 4.40 19.51
CA GLU A 130 -39.71 5.20 19.70
C GLU A 130 -39.54 6.68 19.32
N GLU A 131 -38.30 7.19 19.18
CA GLU A 131 -38.04 8.56 18.70
C GLU A 131 -38.30 8.75 17.20
N PHE A 132 -38.47 7.66 16.44
CA PHE A 132 -38.63 7.68 14.98
C PHE A 132 -40.01 7.18 14.55
N GLU A 133 -40.56 7.84 13.54
CA GLU A 133 -41.82 7.43 12.91
C GLU A 133 -41.56 6.50 11.73
N TYR A 134 -42.38 5.45 11.61
CA TYR A 134 -42.32 4.49 10.52
C TYR A 134 -43.70 4.35 9.89
N THR A 135 -43.74 4.24 8.56
CA THR A 135 -44.98 3.89 7.86
C THR A 135 -45.31 2.43 8.13
N ASP A 136 -46.52 2.18 8.62
CA ASP A 136 -47.11 0.85 8.74
C ASP A 136 -48.24 0.66 7.71
N GLY A 137 -48.67 -0.57 7.51
CA GLY A 137 -49.66 -0.96 6.51
C GLY A 137 -50.99 -0.20 6.57
N PRO A 138 -51.80 -0.26 5.50
CA PRO A 138 -53.12 0.37 5.49
C PRO A 138 -54.02 -0.24 6.58
N ASN A 139 -54.79 0.61 7.25
CA ASN A 139 -55.90 0.22 8.11
C ASN A 139 -57.22 0.18 7.32
N ASP A 140 -58.25 -0.46 7.89
CA ASP A 140 -59.59 -0.66 7.30
C ASP A 140 -60.26 0.64 6.81
#